data_AF-A0A135UM42-F1
#
_entry.id   AF-A0A135UM42-F1
#
_cell.length_a   1.000
_cell.length_b   1.000
_cell.length_c   1.000
_cell.angle_alpha   90.00
_cell.angle_beta   90.00
_cell.angle_gamma   90.00
#
_symmetry.space_group_name_H-M   'P 1'
#
loop_
_entity.id
_entity.type
_entity.pdbx_description
1 polymer ?
#
loop_
_entity_poly.entity_id
_entity_poly.type
_entity_poly.pdbx_seq_one_letter_code
_entity_poly.pdbx_strand_id
1 'polypeptide(L)'
;MQANMGRSIRVFLPALPKLTGTKDDEPHVDTIEGSVTKALAQEDQAYGTVQLLQGGSIVLIPTPSPDPKDPLNLPTWHKYLIIFVVASYSAIAVLVTSGLGAVFPSVLKEYTPEDATRATDLLTYPTLFMRPGNLFSMPLCVTIGRRPVFLMSMILLLLSGLWCALSMSLSSHIAGRNFYSIAAGQSEAMAPFLIEEIHFLHERSAKLSWFIGVQT
;
A
#
# COMPACT_ATOMS: atom_id res chain seq x y z
N MET A 1 -26.76 -68.44 -27.31
CA MET A 1 -25.48 -67.95 -27.87
C MET A 1 -24.82 -67.11 -26.79
N GLN A 2 -23.94 -67.74 -25.99
CA GLN A 2 -22.45 -67.67 -26.11
C GLN A 2 -21.94 -66.33 -25.55
N ALA A 3 -21.51 -66.24 -24.28
CA ALA A 3 -20.28 -66.77 -23.67
C ALA A 3 -19.10 -65.76 -23.79
N ASN A 4 -18.65 -65.18 -22.66
CA ASN A 4 -17.35 -65.43 -22.00
C ASN A 4 -16.25 -64.46 -22.53
N MET A 5 -15.26 -63.91 -21.83
CA MET A 5 -14.45 -64.34 -20.69
C MET A 5 -13.46 -63.20 -20.34
N GLY A 6 -12.96 -63.14 -19.09
CA GLY A 6 -11.67 -62.45 -18.77
C GLY A 6 -11.68 -61.56 -17.52
N ARG A 7 -11.82 -62.10 -16.29
CA ARG A 7 -10.73 -62.53 -15.36
C ARG A 7 -10.07 -61.33 -14.63
N SER A 8 -10.49 -61.00 -13.40
CA SER A 8 -10.12 -61.58 -12.08
C SER A 8 -8.72 -61.22 -11.58
N ILE A 9 -8.63 -60.39 -10.54
CA ILE A 9 -7.59 -60.47 -9.50
C ILE A 9 -8.24 -60.15 -8.13
N ARG A 10 -8.42 -61.19 -7.31
CA ARG A 10 -8.65 -61.09 -5.86
C ARG A 10 -7.28 -61.09 -5.18
N VAL A 11 -7.06 -60.23 -4.20
CA VAL A 11 -6.00 -60.45 -3.20
C VAL A 11 -6.64 -60.46 -1.82
N PHE A 12 -6.47 -61.62 -1.20
CA PHE A 12 -6.90 -62.10 0.09
C PHE A 12 -5.82 -61.71 1.10
N LEU A 13 -6.18 -61.06 2.22
CA LEU A 13 -5.26 -60.94 3.35
C LEU A 13 -5.96 -61.41 4.65
N PRO A 14 -5.50 -62.54 5.23
CA PRO A 14 -5.92 -63.02 6.54
C PRO A 14 -5.15 -62.34 7.68
N ALA A 15 -5.80 -62.27 8.85
CA ALA A 15 -5.26 -61.74 10.11
C ALA A 15 -3.98 -62.43 10.57
N LEU A 16 -3.05 -61.70 11.20
CA LEU A 16 -1.95 -62.22 12.04
C LEU A 16 -1.18 -61.04 12.72
N PRO A 17 -0.33 -61.28 13.75
CA PRO A 17 -0.64 -61.28 15.18
C PRO A 17 0.00 -60.09 15.96
N LYS A 18 -0.37 -59.91 17.22
CA LYS A 18 0.34 -59.02 18.17
C LYS A 18 1.63 -59.71 18.66
N LEU A 19 2.79 -59.04 18.56
CA LEU A 19 4.04 -59.39 19.24
C LEU A 19 4.69 -58.06 19.71
N THR A 20 4.54 -57.63 20.97
CA THR A 20 5.43 -57.86 22.13
C THR A 20 6.93 -57.89 21.84
N GLY A 21 7.66 -56.94 22.45
CA GLY A 21 8.93 -57.24 23.13
C GLY A 21 10.23 -56.79 22.48
N THR A 22 10.64 -55.56 22.80
CA THR A 22 11.96 -55.15 23.35
C THR A 22 13.30 -55.54 22.69
N LYS A 23 14.25 -54.59 22.77
CA LYS A 23 15.74 -54.68 22.78
C LYS A 23 16.44 -54.55 21.42
N ASP A 24 17.50 -53.76 21.18
CA ASP A 24 18.41 -52.87 21.94
C ASP A 24 19.12 -51.92 20.92
N ASP A 25 19.58 -50.74 21.36
CA ASP A 25 20.68 -49.80 20.92
C ASP A 25 21.38 -50.02 19.53
N GLU A 26 21.70 -49.09 18.61
CA GLU A 26 22.07 -47.65 18.46
C GLU A 26 22.13 -47.35 16.91
N PRO A 27 22.34 -46.13 16.33
CA PRO A 27 22.28 -44.77 16.84
C PRO A 27 21.24 -43.88 16.09
N HIS A 28 20.95 -42.74 16.71
CA HIS A 28 19.90 -41.77 16.43
C HIS A 28 20.06 -40.99 15.11
N VAL A 29 19.23 -41.27 14.10
CA VAL A 29 19.15 -40.47 12.84
C VAL A 29 17.73 -39.93 12.54
N ASP A 30 16.71 -40.27 13.33
CA ASP A 30 15.31 -39.94 12.98
C ASP A 30 14.76 -38.63 13.56
N THR A 31 15.58 -37.81 14.25
CA THR A 31 15.09 -36.54 14.82
C THR A 31 14.99 -35.41 13.78
N ILE A 32 15.65 -35.54 12.63
CA ILE A 32 15.62 -34.48 11.61
C ILE A 32 14.32 -34.53 10.80
N GLU A 33 13.83 -35.72 10.42
CA GLU A 33 12.61 -35.82 9.59
C GLU A 33 11.32 -35.45 10.35
N GLY A 34 11.24 -35.75 11.64
CA GLY A 34 10.11 -35.32 12.48
C GLY A 34 10.06 -33.81 12.73
N SER A 35 11.22 -33.14 12.71
CA SER A 35 11.32 -31.68 12.87
C SER A 35 11.04 -30.93 11.56
N VAL A 36 11.46 -31.48 10.41
CA VAL A 36 11.17 -30.90 9.08
C VAL A 36 9.70 -31.09 8.72
N THR A 37 9.07 -32.21 9.05
CA THR A 37 7.63 -32.40 8.77
C THR A 37 6.74 -31.52 9.65
N LYS A 38 7.15 -31.24 10.90
CA LYS A 38 6.48 -30.22 11.74
C LYS A 38 6.80 -28.79 11.32
N ALA A 39 7.99 -28.51 10.78
CA ALA A 39 8.33 -27.20 10.25
C ALA A 39 7.56 -26.88 8.95
N LEU A 40 7.42 -27.86 8.04
CA LEU A 40 6.65 -27.71 6.80
C LEU A 40 5.13 -27.68 7.04
N ALA A 41 4.63 -28.29 8.12
CA ALA A 41 3.23 -28.13 8.54
C ALA A 41 2.98 -26.83 9.32
N GLN A 42 4.04 -26.12 9.75
CA GLN A 42 3.93 -24.88 10.53
C GLN A 42 4.22 -23.62 9.71
N GLU A 43 4.65 -23.76 8.45
CA GLU A 43 4.82 -22.64 7.52
C GLU A 43 3.56 -22.30 6.70
N ASP A 44 2.49 -23.10 6.80
CA ASP A 44 1.15 -22.76 6.26
C ASP A 44 0.20 -22.22 7.34
N GLN A 45 0.72 -21.91 8.54
CA GLN A 45 0.06 -20.96 9.44
C GLN A 45 0.40 -19.54 9.00
N ALA A 46 -0.19 -19.14 7.88
CA ALA A 46 -0.33 -17.75 7.52
C ALA A 46 -0.92 -16.98 8.71
N TYR A 47 -0.20 -15.95 9.15
CA TYR A 47 -0.65 -14.98 10.14
C TYR A 47 -2.03 -14.43 9.71
N GLY A 48 -3.08 -14.78 10.46
CA GLY A 48 -4.39 -14.12 10.38
C GLY A 48 -5.54 -14.94 9.79
N THR A 49 -5.88 -16.10 10.37
CA THR A 49 -7.21 -16.70 10.19
C THR A 49 -8.25 -15.91 10.98
N VAL A 50 -8.58 -14.71 10.51
CA VAL A 50 -9.80 -14.04 10.97
C VAL A 50 -10.94 -14.73 10.24
N GLN A 51 -11.77 -15.45 10.98
CA GLN A 51 -12.93 -16.13 10.42
C GLN A 51 -13.87 -15.07 9.83
N LEU A 52 -13.91 -14.92 8.50
CA LEU A 52 -14.77 -13.97 7.79
C LEU A 52 -16.27 -14.33 7.86
N LEU A 53 -16.61 -15.48 8.45
CA LEU A 53 -17.97 -16.00 8.56
C LEU A 53 -18.18 -16.60 9.94
N GLN A 54 -18.86 -15.87 10.82
CA GLN A 54 -19.42 -16.42 12.05
C GLN A 54 -20.94 -16.45 11.89
N GLY A 55 -21.50 -17.64 11.69
CA GLY A 55 -22.96 -17.85 11.61
C GLY A 55 -23.67 -17.19 10.43
N GLY A 56 -23.05 -17.14 9.24
CA GLY A 56 -23.69 -16.62 8.02
C GLY A 56 -23.68 -15.09 7.89
N SER A 57 -22.99 -14.37 8.79
CA SER A 57 -22.73 -12.93 8.68
C SER A 57 -21.24 -12.68 8.43
N ILE A 58 -20.94 -11.77 7.50
CA ILE A 58 -19.58 -11.38 7.14
C ILE A 58 -18.96 -10.66 8.34
N VAL A 59 -17.91 -11.22 8.93
CA VAL A 59 -17.17 -10.59 10.02
C VAL A 59 -16.38 -9.41 9.44
N LEU A 60 -16.85 -8.21 9.73
CA LEU A 60 -16.21 -6.96 9.35
C LEU A 60 -14.97 -6.75 10.22
N ILE A 61 -13.81 -6.68 9.58
CA ILE A 61 -12.52 -6.42 10.21
C ILE A 61 -12.08 -5.05 9.70
N PRO A 62 -11.88 -4.05 10.57
CA PRO A 62 -12.04 -4.02 12.03
C PRO A 62 -13.51 -4.08 12.49
N THR A 63 -13.75 -4.61 13.69
CA THR A 63 -15.08 -4.68 14.31
C THR A 63 -15.63 -3.27 14.50
N PRO A 64 -16.82 -2.92 13.97
CA PRO A 64 -17.38 -1.58 14.09
C PRO A 64 -17.61 -1.21 15.56
N SER A 65 -17.03 -0.09 15.99
CA SER A 65 -17.31 0.44 17.32
C SER A 65 -18.74 1.00 17.37
N PRO A 66 -19.49 0.85 18.48
CA PRO A 66 -20.80 1.46 18.65
C PRO A 66 -20.79 3.00 18.70
N ASP A 67 -19.62 3.64 18.72
CA ASP A 67 -19.50 5.09 18.78
C ASP A 67 -19.87 5.74 17.42
N PRO A 68 -20.89 6.63 17.37
CA PRO A 68 -21.26 7.36 16.16
C PRO A 68 -20.15 8.29 15.61
N LYS A 69 -19.06 8.52 16.34
CA LYS A 69 -17.86 9.24 15.85
C LYS A 69 -16.78 8.33 15.27
N ASP A 70 -17.00 7.02 15.23
CA ASP A 70 -16.09 6.09 14.57
C ASP A 70 -15.99 6.44 13.08
N PRO A 71 -14.80 6.71 12.51
CA PRO A 71 -14.61 6.89 11.07
C PRO A 71 -15.25 5.77 10.23
N LEU A 72 -15.43 4.58 10.81
CA LEU A 72 -16.08 3.44 10.17
C LEU A 72 -17.59 3.60 9.99
N ASN A 73 -18.28 4.32 10.88
CA ASN A 73 -19.75 4.52 10.85
C ASN A 73 -20.18 5.87 10.25
N LEU A 74 -19.25 6.62 9.66
CA LEU A 74 -19.58 7.86 8.97
C LEU A 74 -20.52 7.58 7.79
N PRO A 75 -21.50 8.47 7.52
CA PRO A 75 -22.38 8.29 6.37
C PRO A 75 -21.57 8.33 5.08
N THR A 76 -21.92 7.47 4.13
CA THR A 76 -21.11 7.16 2.94
C THR A 76 -20.73 8.40 2.12
N TRP A 77 -21.58 9.44 2.11
CA TRP A 77 -21.29 10.71 1.43
C TRP A 77 -20.11 11.47 2.04
N HIS A 78 -19.93 11.44 3.36
CA HIS A 78 -18.77 12.05 4.01
C HIS A 78 -17.48 11.31 3.64
N LYS A 79 -17.53 9.98 3.55
CA LYS A 79 -16.38 9.16 3.14
C LYS A 79 -15.95 9.51 1.70
N TYR A 80 -16.91 9.63 0.78
CA TYR A 80 -16.61 10.03 -0.59
C TYR A 80 -16.10 11.47 -0.69
N LEU A 81 -16.61 12.42 0.10
CA LEU A 81 -16.08 13.79 0.12
C LEU A 81 -14.63 13.82 0.60
N ILE A 82 -14.28 13.06 1.64
CA ILE A 82 -12.88 12.98 2.12
C ILE A 82 -11.98 12.42 1.03
N ILE A 83 -12.38 11.31 0.38
CA ILE A 83 -11.61 10.73 -0.74
C ILE A 83 -11.47 11.74 -1.87
N PHE A 84 -12.55 12.44 -2.23
CA PHE A 84 -12.55 13.41 -3.33
C PHE A 84 -11.61 14.60 -3.04
N VAL A 85 -11.62 15.15 -1.82
CA VAL A 85 -10.71 16.24 -1.44
C VAL A 85 -9.26 15.78 -1.51
N VAL A 86 -8.94 14.61 -0.96
CA VAL A 86 -7.57 14.07 -0.99
C VAL A 86 -7.12 13.74 -2.42
N ALA A 87 -8.00 13.16 -3.22
CA ALA A 87 -7.75 12.88 -4.64
C ALA A 87 -7.52 14.17 -5.43
N SER A 88 -8.35 15.20 -5.24
CA SER A 88 -8.16 16.49 -5.91
C SER A 88 -6.84 17.17 -5.54
N TYR A 89 -6.44 17.09 -4.25
CA TYR A 89 -5.16 17.60 -3.78
C TYR A 89 -3.97 16.86 -4.40
N SER A 90 -3.99 15.53 -4.38
CA SER A 90 -2.96 14.69 -4.99
C SER A 90 -2.89 14.87 -6.51
N ALA A 91 -4.04 14.93 -7.20
CA ALA A 91 -4.12 15.19 -8.64
C ALA A 91 -3.46 16.53 -9.01
N ILE A 92 -3.79 17.61 -8.30
CA ILE A 92 -3.16 18.94 -8.54
C ILE A 92 -1.64 18.87 -8.28
N ALA A 93 -1.23 18.23 -7.19
CA ALA A 93 0.19 18.10 -6.83
C ALA A 93 0.99 17.35 -7.90
N VAL A 94 0.46 16.22 -8.39
CA VAL A 94 1.08 15.41 -9.46
C VAL A 94 1.03 16.14 -10.80
N LEU A 95 -0.08 16.78 -11.16
CA LEU A 95 -0.22 17.54 -12.40
C LEU A 95 0.82 18.67 -12.50
N VAL A 96 1.07 19.40 -11.42
CA VAL A 96 2.07 20.48 -11.42
C VAL A 96 3.49 19.92 -11.51
N THR A 97 3.78 18.81 -10.82
CA THR A 97 5.12 18.20 -10.81
C THR A 97 5.44 17.55 -12.15
N SER A 98 4.51 16.77 -12.71
CA SER A 98 4.67 16.07 -13.98
C SER A 98 4.45 16.98 -15.20
N GLY A 99 3.55 17.97 -15.09
CA GLY A 99 3.20 18.89 -16.17
C GLY A 99 4.34 19.81 -16.58
N LEU A 100 5.33 20.04 -15.70
CA LEU A 100 6.53 20.79 -16.03
C LEU A 100 7.26 20.21 -17.25
N GLY A 101 7.34 18.88 -17.38
CA GLY A 101 8.03 18.25 -18.50
C GLY A 101 7.49 18.69 -19.87
N ALA A 102 6.18 18.93 -19.96
CA ALA A 102 5.53 19.38 -21.19
C ALA A 102 5.79 20.85 -21.51
N VAL A 103 5.86 21.71 -20.49
CA VAL A 103 6.09 23.17 -20.66
C VAL A 103 7.56 23.55 -20.57
N PHE A 104 8.44 22.60 -20.27
CA PHE A 104 9.88 22.81 -20.10
C PHE A 104 10.55 23.60 -21.24
N PRO A 105 10.25 23.33 -22.54
CA PRO A 105 10.87 24.09 -23.64
C PRO A 105 10.45 25.56 -23.70
N SER A 106 9.24 25.89 -23.21
CA SER A 106 8.76 27.26 -23.13
C SER A 106 9.38 28.00 -21.95
N VAL A 107 9.47 27.32 -20.80
CA VAL A 107 10.13 27.85 -19.59
C VAL A 107 11.61 28.12 -19.85
N LEU A 108 12.29 27.28 -20.65
CA LEU A 108 13.70 27.46 -21.00
C LEU A 108 13.99 28.76 -21.76
N LYS A 109 13.02 29.28 -22.53
CA LYS A 109 13.18 30.52 -23.32
C LYS A 109 13.14 31.78 -22.46
N GLU A 110 12.62 31.67 -21.23
CA GLU A 110 12.51 32.78 -20.30
C GLU A 110 13.77 32.96 -19.44
N TYR A 111 14.68 31.97 -19.47
CA TYR A 111 15.97 32.01 -18.78
C TYR A 111 17.13 32.31 -19.74
N THR A 112 18.22 32.85 -19.20
CA THR A 112 19.43 33.20 -19.94
C THR A 112 20.15 31.92 -20.42
N PRO A 113 20.87 31.93 -21.56
CA PRO A 113 21.52 30.74 -22.11
C PRO A 113 22.56 30.08 -21.19
N GLU A 114 23.16 30.81 -20.24
CA GLU A 114 24.04 30.23 -19.22
C GLU A 114 23.29 29.25 -18.28
N ASP A 115 22.04 29.58 -17.94
CA ASP A 115 21.16 28.77 -17.10
C ASP A 115 20.58 27.54 -17.81
N ALA A 116 20.63 27.50 -19.15
CA ALA A 116 20.09 26.39 -19.93
C ALA A 116 20.84 25.06 -19.66
N THR A 117 22.13 25.13 -19.31
CA THR A 117 22.90 23.95 -18.90
C THR A 117 22.43 23.35 -17.58
N ARG A 118 21.88 24.19 -16.70
CA ARG A 118 21.31 23.81 -15.39
C ARG A 118 19.81 23.59 -15.45
N ALA A 119 19.16 23.78 -16.59
CA ALA A 119 17.70 23.68 -16.66
C ALA A 119 17.19 22.28 -16.30
N THR A 120 17.96 21.22 -16.58
CA THR A 120 17.62 19.85 -16.19
C THR A 120 17.48 19.68 -14.68
N ASP A 121 18.15 20.53 -13.89
CA ASP A 121 18.05 20.54 -12.43
C ASP A 121 16.63 20.84 -11.93
N LEU A 122 15.83 21.59 -12.70
CA LEU A 122 14.42 21.88 -12.40
C LEU A 122 13.53 20.63 -12.44
N LEU A 123 13.98 19.55 -13.07
CA LEU A 123 13.28 18.26 -13.15
C LEU A 123 13.89 17.23 -12.19
N THR A 124 15.22 17.19 -12.12
CA THR A 124 15.95 16.18 -11.32
C THR A 124 15.86 16.43 -9.83
N TYR A 125 16.04 17.67 -9.35
CA TYR A 125 15.99 17.93 -7.91
C TYR A 125 14.60 17.69 -7.31
N PRO A 126 13.49 18.18 -7.89
CA PRO A 126 12.19 18.02 -7.27
C PRO A 126 11.74 16.55 -7.19
N THR A 127 12.06 15.76 -8.21
CA THR A 127 11.80 14.30 -8.21
C THR A 127 12.66 13.56 -7.17
N LEU A 128 13.89 14.01 -6.93
CA LEU A 128 14.74 13.49 -5.86
C LEU A 128 14.19 13.84 -4.46
N PHE A 129 13.71 15.05 -4.26
CA PHE A 129 13.14 15.52 -2.98
C PHE A 129 11.73 15.01 -2.69
N MET A 130 10.98 14.56 -3.71
CA MET A 130 9.68 13.91 -3.54
C MET A 130 9.75 12.63 -2.69
N ARG A 131 10.80 11.82 -2.91
CA ARG A 131 11.00 10.54 -2.22
C ARG A 131 11.16 10.68 -0.70
N PRO A 132 12.05 11.52 -0.15
CA PRO A 132 12.13 11.73 1.29
C PRO A 132 10.85 12.34 1.86
N GLY A 133 10.15 13.23 1.13
CA GLY A 133 8.86 13.77 1.55
C GLY A 133 7.82 12.67 1.84
N ASN A 134 7.76 11.66 0.97
CA ASN A 134 6.94 10.48 1.20
C ASN A 134 7.42 9.67 2.43
N LEU A 135 8.72 9.39 2.55
CA LEU A 135 9.27 8.63 3.68
C LEU A 135 9.00 9.28 5.05
N PHE A 136 9.09 10.61 5.13
CA PHE A 136 8.80 11.36 6.36
C PHE A 136 7.31 11.47 6.67
N SER A 137 6.44 11.36 5.67
CA SER A 137 5.00 11.47 5.88
C SER A 137 4.42 10.36 6.76
N MET A 138 4.93 9.14 6.63
CA MET A 138 4.48 7.97 7.41
C MET A 138 4.68 8.16 8.92
N PRO A 139 5.89 8.44 9.43
CA PRO A 139 6.09 8.68 10.86
C PRO A 139 5.40 9.96 11.35
N LEU A 140 5.27 11.00 10.52
CA LEU A 140 4.54 12.22 10.88
C LEU A 140 3.04 11.95 11.10
N CYS A 141 2.42 11.14 10.24
CA CYS A 141 1.01 10.77 10.40
C CYS A 141 0.74 9.99 11.69
N VAL A 142 1.69 9.14 12.11
CA VAL A 142 1.57 8.34 13.33
C VAL A 142 1.79 9.17 14.60
N THR A 143 2.67 10.17 14.56
CA THR A 143 3.06 10.97 15.75
C THR A 143 2.16 12.17 16.02
N ILE A 144 1.84 12.97 15.00
CA ILE A 144 1.09 14.24 15.14
C ILE A 144 -0.41 14.01 14.85
N GLY A 145 -0.75 12.91 14.18
CA GLY A 145 -2.09 12.60 13.74
C GLY A 145 -2.40 13.13 12.35
N ARG A 146 -3.53 12.68 11.80
CA ARG A 146 -3.79 12.67 10.35
C ARG A 146 -4.33 13.99 9.81
N ARG A 147 -5.25 14.60 10.56
CA ARG A 147 -5.89 15.89 10.23
C ARG A 147 -4.89 17.06 10.16
N PRO A 148 -4.03 17.30 11.17
CA PRO A 148 -3.08 18.41 11.13
C PRO A 148 -2.02 18.22 10.04
N VAL A 149 -1.53 16.99 9.84
CA VAL A 149 -0.51 16.68 8.83
C VAL A 149 -1.00 17.01 7.41
N PHE A 150 -2.26 16.69 7.10
CA PHE A 150 -2.88 17.03 5.82
C PHE A 150 -3.00 18.55 5.60
N LEU A 151 -3.47 19.28 6.62
CA LEU A 151 -3.61 20.74 6.53
C LEU A 151 -2.26 21.43 6.38
N MET A 152 -1.24 20.97 7.11
CA MET A 152 0.12 21.50 7.01
C MET A 152 0.73 21.29 5.63
N SER A 153 0.55 20.11 5.02
CA SER A 153 1.04 19.90 3.64
C SER A 153 0.32 20.75 2.62
N MET A 154 -0.98 20.97 2.80
CA MET A 154 -1.76 21.80 1.88
C MET A 154 -1.32 23.27 1.95
N ILE A 155 -1.03 23.77 3.16
CA ILE A 155 -0.44 25.12 3.34
C ILE A 155 0.95 25.19 2.70
N LEU A 156 1.80 24.18 2.93
CA LEU A 156 3.15 24.14 2.36
C LEU A 156 3.13 24.11 0.84
N LEU A 157 2.20 23.36 0.24
CA LEU A 157 1.98 23.30 -1.20
C LEU A 157 1.62 24.68 -1.77
N LEU A 158 0.67 25.39 -1.13
CA LEU A 158 0.24 26.73 -1.57
C LEU A 158 1.36 27.77 -1.44
N LEU A 159 2.08 27.77 -0.31
CA LEU A 159 3.20 28.69 -0.10
C LEU A 159 4.33 28.44 -1.10
N SER A 160 4.66 27.17 -1.34
CA SER A 160 5.72 26.80 -2.30
C SER A 160 5.29 27.11 -3.74
N GLY A 161 4.02 26.90 -4.08
CA GLY A 161 3.46 27.28 -5.38
C GLY A 161 3.52 28.78 -5.62
N LEU A 162 3.16 29.59 -4.62
CA LEU A 162 3.27 31.05 -4.68
C LEU A 162 4.74 31.50 -4.77
N TRP A 163 5.64 30.82 -4.05
CA TRP A 163 7.09 31.07 -4.12
C TRP A 163 7.62 30.85 -5.55
N CYS A 164 7.21 29.76 -6.20
CA CYS A 164 7.57 29.50 -7.59
C CYS A 164 7.02 30.56 -8.54
N ALA A 165 5.79 31.05 -8.32
CA ALA A 165 5.17 32.06 -9.18
C ALA A 165 5.85 33.45 -9.08
N LEU A 166 6.38 33.81 -7.92
CA LEU A 166 7.04 35.11 -7.70
C LEU A 166 8.56 35.07 -7.96
N SER A 167 9.14 33.90 -8.18
CA SER A 167 10.59 33.73 -8.28
C SER A 167 11.13 34.15 -9.65
N MET A 168 11.99 35.16 -9.66
CA MET A 168 12.68 35.66 -10.88
C MET A 168 14.06 35.00 -11.11
N SER A 169 14.55 34.16 -10.19
CA SER A 169 15.85 33.48 -10.29
C SER A 169 15.68 31.96 -10.44
N LEU A 170 16.53 31.34 -11.26
CA LEU A 170 16.56 29.89 -11.47
C LEU A 170 16.73 29.12 -10.15
N SER A 171 17.68 29.55 -9.31
CA SER A 171 17.99 28.84 -8.06
C SER A 171 16.85 28.93 -7.04
N SER A 172 16.17 30.08 -6.97
CA SER A 172 14.99 30.26 -6.12
C SER A 172 13.79 29.46 -6.64
N HIS A 173 13.63 29.34 -7.97
CA HIS A 173 12.59 28.52 -8.57
C HIS A 173 12.81 27.03 -8.29
N ILE A 174 14.06 26.56 -8.41
CA ILE A 174 14.43 25.17 -8.04
C ILE A 174 14.14 24.91 -6.56
N ALA A 175 14.52 25.82 -5.66
CA ALA A 175 14.26 25.68 -4.23
C ALA A 175 12.75 25.59 -3.94
N GLY A 176 11.94 26.50 -4.50
CA GLY A 176 10.48 26.47 -4.35
C GLY A 176 9.86 25.16 -4.83
N ARG A 177 10.36 24.63 -5.95
CA ARG A 177 9.93 23.32 -6.46
C ARG A 177 10.31 22.16 -5.57
N ASN A 178 11.49 22.17 -4.97
CA ASN A 178 11.89 21.12 -4.03
C ASN A 178 10.93 21.06 -2.84
N PHE A 179 10.57 22.21 -2.26
CA PHE A 179 9.57 22.27 -1.19
C PHE A 179 8.18 21.84 -1.67
N TYR A 180 7.77 22.26 -2.87
CA TYR A 180 6.51 21.81 -3.48
C TYR A 180 6.47 20.28 -3.63
N SER A 181 7.56 19.67 -4.12
CA SER A 181 7.63 18.23 -4.33
C SER A 181 7.70 17.42 -3.03
N ILE A 182 8.21 17.99 -1.93
CA ILE A 182 8.12 17.37 -0.60
C ILE A 182 6.65 17.28 -0.16
N ALA A 183 5.88 18.36 -0.31
CA ALA A 183 4.44 18.37 -0.01
C ALA A 183 3.63 17.44 -0.94
N ALA A 184 3.99 17.40 -2.23
CA ALA A 184 3.41 16.48 -3.19
C ALA A 184 3.75 15.01 -2.87
N GLY A 185 4.98 14.72 -2.44
CA GLY A 185 5.37 13.37 -2.03
C GLY A 185 4.60 12.88 -0.80
N GLN A 186 4.26 13.79 0.12
CA GLN A 186 3.42 13.49 1.27
C GLN A 186 1.97 13.14 0.85
N SER A 187 1.40 13.78 -0.18
CA SER A 187 0.01 13.50 -0.60
C SER A 187 -0.20 12.06 -1.06
N GLU A 188 0.79 11.49 -1.73
CA GLU A 188 0.75 10.13 -2.27
C GLU A 188 0.72 9.05 -1.19
N ALA A 189 1.41 9.25 -0.07
CA ALA A 189 1.39 8.30 1.05
C ALA A 189 0.14 8.44 1.93
N MET A 190 -0.38 9.67 2.05
CA MET A 190 -1.57 9.93 2.86
C MET A 190 -2.84 9.34 2.26
N ALA A 191 -2.93 9.27 0.94
CA ALA A 191 -4.10 8.75 0.25
C ALA A 191 -4.46 7.29 0.59
N PRO A 192 -3.55 6.29 0.42
CA PRO A 192 -3.83 4.95 0.86
C PRO A 192 -4.08 4.93 2.37
N PHE A 193 -3.22 5.57 3.17
CA PHE A 193 -3.36 5.59 4.63
C PHE A 193 -4.75 6.01 5.11
N LEU A 194 -5.35 7.05 4.51
CA LEU A 194 -6.71 7.46 4.82
C LEU A 194 -7.75 6.42 4.40
N ILE A 195 -7.67 5.87 3.19
CA ILE A 195 -8.64 4.89 2.67
C ILE A 195 -8.74 3.66 3.59
N GLU A 196 -7.59 3.23 4.13
CA GLU A 196 -7.44 2.08 5.03
C GLU A 196 -8.18 2.23 6.36
N GLU A 197 -8.50 3.46 6.74
CA GLU A 197 -9.05 3.77 8.06
C GLU A 197 -10.54 4.06 8.04
N ILE A 198 -11.09 4.43 6.86
CA ILE A 198 -12.52 4.70 6.65
C ILE A 198 -13.28 3.53 6.03
N HIS A 199 -12.57 2.54 5.45
CA HIS A 199 -13.16 1.39 4.76
C HIS A 199 -12.76 0.07 5.39
N PHE A 200 -13.70 -0.88 5.36
CA PHE A 200 -13.45 -2.26 5.78
C PHE A 200 -12.41 -2.92 4.86
N LEU A 201 -11.72 -3.91 5.41
CA LEU A 201 -10.64 -4.63 4.72
C LEU A 201 -11.08 -5.18 3.34
N HIS A 202 -12.31 -5.65 3.24
CA HIS A 202 -12.86 -6.22 1.99
C HIS A 202 -13.06 -5.18 0.86
N GLU A 203 -13.30 -3.92 1.20
CA GLU A 203 -13.57 -2.85 0.22
C GLU A 203 -12.36 -1.94 -0.04
N ARG A 204 -11.32 -2.03 0.80
CA ARG A 204 -10.15 -1.14 0.77
C ARG A 204 -9.48 -1.08 -0.61
N SER A 205 -9.27 -2.21 -1.28
CA SER A 205 -8.63 -2.27 -2.60
C SER A 205 -9.51 -1.64 -3.69
N ALA A 206 -10.81 -1.92 -3.70
CA ALA A 206 -11.74 -1.33 -4.66
C ALA A 206 -11.82 0.20 -4.53
N LYS A 207 -11.78 0.72 -3.30
CA LYS A 207 -11.77 2.16 -3.04
C LYS A 207 -10.44 2.82 -3.38
N LEU A 208 -9.32 2.11 -3.18
CA LEU A 208 -8.01 2.57 -3.64
C LEU A 208 -7.95 2.65 -5.18
N SER A 209 -8.49 1.65 -5.89
CA SER A 209 -8.60 1.72 -7.35
C SER A 209 -9.47 2.88 -7.82
N TRP A 210 -10.58 3.16 -7.12
CA TRP A 210 -11.39 4.35 -7.39
C TRP A 210 -10.61 5.64 -7.17
N PHE A 211 -9.86 5.75 -6.07
CA PHE A 211 -9.01 6.91 -5.79
C PHE A 211 -8.00 7.14 -6.92
N ILE A 212 -7.28 6.10 -7.34
CA ILE A 212 -6.29 6.19 -8.43
C ILE A 212 -6.99 6.63 -9.72
N GLY A 213 -8.17 6.10 -10.02
CA GLY A 213 -8.95 6.48 -11.21
C GLY A 213 -9.44 7.93 -11.20
N VAL A 214 -9.63 8.54 -10.02
CA VAL A 214 -9.95 9.98 -9.89
C VAL A 214 -8.68 10.83 -9.98
N GLN A 215 -7.52 10.28 -9.62
CA GLN A 215 -6.23 10.98 -9.59
C GLN A 215 -5.58 11.12 -10.97
N THR A 216 -5.73 10.12 -11.84
CA THR A 216 -5.19 10.09 -13.23
C THR A 216 -6.02 10.91 -14.20
#